data_AF-A0A6H9TX52-F1
#
_entry.id   AF-A0A6H9TX52-F1
#
_cell.length_a   1.000
_cell.length_b   1.000
_cell.length_c   1.000
_cell.angle_alpha   90.00
_cell.angle_beta   90.00
_cell.angle_gamma   90.00
#
_symmetry.space_group_name_H-M   'P 1'
#
loop_
_entity.id
_entity.type
_entity.pdbx_description
1 polymer ?
#
loop_
_entity_poly.entity_id
_entity_poly.type
_entity_poly.pdbx_seq_one_letter_code
_entity_poly.pdbx_strand_id
1 'polypeptide(L)'
;MEQRDNVWRSLGTSESPASTCDCEPLQIRLRQAEAQIRRLTRSIQLKDEKLCELGKALASSATAHYCVEARLQRELDALRIDLPADTPSEHYGLVDGDSMGGGVIIRLPYLTTILSVLFDAMHTLWADCDDGRLPKSSTVVHAIDERLGLRAQASGEGSRTGQAYASAIRPDWVKDADNRLRS
;
A
#
# COMPACT_ATOMS: atom_id res chain seq x y z
N MET A 1 -74.48 -2.99 45.96
CA MET A 1 -75.75 -3.39 45.30
C MET A 1 -75.56 -3.01 43.83
N GLU A 2 -75.60 -3.87 42.82
CA GLU A 2 -76.28 -5.15 42.67
C GLU A 2 -75.40 -6.18 41.96
N GLN A 3 -75.59 -7.42 42.39
CA GLN A 3 -75.22 -8.67 41.76
C GLN A 3 -76.37 -9.06 40.84
N ARG A 4 -76.09 -9.49 39.60
CA ARG A 4 -77.01 -10.34 38.85
C ARG A 4 -76.24 -11.44 38.12
N ASP A 5 -76.24 -12.59 38.77
CA ASP A 5 -76.16 -13.88 38.13
C ASP A 5 -77.41 -14.11 37.25
N ASN A 6 -77.25 -14.72 36.07
CA ASN A 6 -77.78 -16.06 35.79
C ASN A 6 -78.04 -16.35 34.29
N VAL A 7 -77.40 -17.43 33.84
CA VAL A 7 -78.00 -18.63 33.20
C VAL A 7 -78.79 -18.43 31.91
N TRP A 8 -78.25 -18.93 30.79
CA TRP A 8 -78.93 -19.94 29.98
C TRP A 8 -77.92 -20.96 29.44
N ARG A 9 -78.21 -22.23 29.73
CA ARG A 9 -77.51 -23.42 29.27
C ARG A 9 -78.31 -24.04 28.12
N SER A 10 -77.59 -24.64 27.16
CA SER A 10 -78.03 -25.55 26.08
C SER A 10 -78.66 -24.87 24.86
N LEU A 11 -78.36 -25.27 23.63
CA LEU A 11 -78.30 -26.62 23.09
C LEU A 11 -77.54 -26.60 21.76
N GLY A 12 -76.85 -27.68 21.39
CA GLY A 12 -76.44 -27.84 19.99
C GLY A 12 -75.22 -28.71 19.75
N THR A 13 -75.33 -30.00 20.03
CA THR A 13 -74.53 -31.05 19.41
C THR A 13 -74.55 -30.88 17.88
N SER A 14 -73.44 -30.43 17.32
CA SER A 14 -73.05 -30.77 15.94
C SER A 14 -71.62 -31.27 16.03
N GLU A 15 -71.50 -32.58 16.24
CA GLU A 15 -70.33 -33.31 15.79
C GLU A 15 -70.19 -33.04 14.29
N SER A 16 -69.19 -32.25 13.91
CA SER A 16 -68.56 -32.39 12.60
C SER A 16 -67.34 -33.28 12.79
N PRO A 17 -67.36 -34.53 12.32
CA PRO A 17 -66.14 -35.30 12.20
C PRO A 17 -65.34 -34.75 11.00
N ALA A 18 -64.02 -34.82 11.10
CA ALA A 18 -63.03 -34.56 10.06
C ALA A 18 -62.69 -33.09 9.76
N SER A 19 -61.74 -32.55 10.53
CA SER A 19 -60.67 -31.71 9.96
C SER A 19 -59.45 -31.68 10.90
N THR A 20 -58.98 -32.85 11.33
CA THR A 20 -57.73 -32.98 12.10
C THR A 20 -56.55 -33.44 11.23
N CYS A 21 -56.77 -33.71 9.93
CA CYS A 21 -55.75 -34.35 9.08
C CYS A 21 -54.75 -33.36 8.44
N ASP A 22 -55.15 -32.12 8.13
CA ASP A 22 -54.28 -31.16 7.42
C ASP A 22 -53.39 -30.30 8.36
N CYS A 23 -53.56 -30.42 9.67
CA CYS A 23 -52.88 -29.57 10.64
C CYS A 23 -51.43 -30.03 10.92
N GLU A 24 -51.19 -31.34 10.97
CA GLU A 24 -49.85 -31.93 11.22
C GLU A 24 -48.78 -31.54 10.18
N PRO A 25 -49.01 -31.67 8.85
CA PRO A 25 -48.00 -31.29 7.86
C PRO A 25 -47.71 -29.79 7.87
N LEU A 26 -48.70 -28.94 8.17
CA LEU A 26 -48.52 -27.51 8.34
C LEU A 26 -47.71 -27.18 9.60
N GLN A 27 -47.98 -27.87 10.71
CA GLN A 27 -47.20 -27.71 11.95
C GLN A 27 -45.74 -28.14 11.77
N ILE A 28 -45.47 -29.22 11.04
CA ILE A 28 -44.10 -29.66 10.74
C ILE A 28 -43.36 -28.60 9.92
N ARG A 29 -44.00 -28.06 8.87
CA ARG A 29 -43.43 -26.99 8.04
C ARG A 29 -43.19 -25.70 8.84
N LEU A 30 -44.10 -25.34 9.73
CA LEU A 30 -43.95 -24.20 10.63
C LEU A 30 -42.73 -24.38 11.54
N ARG A 31 -42.62 -25.53 12.22
CA ARG A 31 -41.46 -25.85 13.09
C ARG A 31 -40.15 -25.83 12.30
N GLN A 32 -40.16 -26.33 11.07
CA GLN A 32 -38.98 -26.31 10.20
C GLN A 32 -38.59 -24.89 9.79
N ALA A 33 -39.57 -24.05 9.41
CA ALA A 33 -39.36 -22.65 9.09
C ALA A 33 -38.84 -21.87 10.32
N GLU A 34 -39.42 -22.09 11.50
CA GLU A 34 -38.92 -21.50 12.76
C GLU A 34 -37.48 -21.92 13.07
N ALA A 35 -37.14 -23.18 12.87
CA ALA A 35 -35.78 -23.67 13.07
C ALA A 35 -34.79 -23.01 12.08
N GLN A 36 -35.19 -22.83 10.83
CA GLN A 36 -34.41 -22.14 9.82
C GLN A 36 -34.24 -20.65 10.16
N ILE A 37 -35.31 -19.96 10.57
CA ILE A 37 -35.26 -18.57 11.03
C ILE A 37 -34.26 -18.45 12.19
N ARG A 38 -34.41 -19.28 13.24
CA ARG A 38 -33.49 -19.26 14.39
C ARG A 38 -32.04 -19.51 13.97
N ARG A 39 -31.80 -20.42 13.03
CA ARG A 39 -30.45 -20.69 12.50
C ARG A 39 -29.89 -19.47 11.75
N LEU A 40 -30.68 -18.87 10.87
CA LEU A 40 -30.27 -17.71 10.09
C LEU A 40 -30.04 -16.50 10.98
N THR A 41 -30.93 -16.23 11.93
CA THR A 41 -30.76 -15.15 12.92
C THR A 41 -29.44 -15.29 13.67
N ARG A 42 -29.11 -16.49 14.18
CA ARG A 42 -27.81 -16.74 14.82
C ARG A 42 -26.63 -16.52 13.88
N SER A 43 -26.76 -16.95 12.62
CA SER A 43 -25.69 -16.73 11.63
C SER A 43 -25.48 -15.26 11.29
N ILE A 44 -26.55 -14.45 11.28
CA ILE A 44 -26.46 -13.01 11.04
C ILE A 44 -25.80 -12.33 12.23
N GLN A 45 -26.24 -12.63 13.45
CA GLN A 45 -25.66 -12.09 14.68
C GLN A 45 -24.15 -12.33 14.77
N LEU A 46 -23.70 -13.57 14.51
CA LEU A 46 -22.27 -13.91 14.48
C LEU A 46 -21.50 -13.15 13.40
N LYS A 47 -22.11 -12.90 12.24
CA LYS A 47 -21.48 -12.10 11.18
C LYS A 47 -21.41 -10.62 11.56
N ASP A 48 -22.45 -10.08 12.19
CA ASP A 48 -22.50 -8.70 12.65
C ASP A 48 -21.45 -8.44 13.73
N GLU A 49 -21.28 -9.37 14.68
CA GLU A 49 -20.21 -9.34 15.67
C GLU A 49 -18.83 -9.31 15.00
N LYS A 50 -18.60 -10.19 14.03
CA LYS A 50 -17.34 -10.23 13.28
C LYS A 50 -17.09 -8.95 12.47
N LEU A 51 -18.12 -8.39 11.83
CA LEU A 51 -18.01 -7.13 11.10
C LEU A 51 -17.69 -5.97 12.03
N CYS A 52 -18.28 -5.95 13.23
CA CYS A 52 -17.98 -4.95 14.25
C CYS A 52 -16.50 -5.02 14.69
N GLU A 53 -15.98 -6.22 14.97
CA GLU A 53 -14.57 -6.40 15.35
C GLU A 53 -13.60 -6.01 14.23
N LEU A 54 -13.91 -6.39 12.98
CA LEU A 54 -13.11 -5.96 11.83
C LEU A 54 -13.16 -4.44 11.63
N GLY A 55 -14.32 -3.81 11.84
CA GLY A 55 -14.46 -2.35 11.79
C GLY A 55 -13.59 -1.65 12.82
N LYS A 56 -13.54 -2.16 14.05
CA LYS A 56 -12.65 -1.64 15.12
C LYS A 56 -11.17 -1.80 14.75
N ALA A 57 -10.78 -2.97 14.25
CA ALA A 57 -9.40 -3.25 13.86
C ALA A 57 -8.95 -2.37 12.68
N LEU A 58 -9.85 -2.11 11.72
CA LEU A 58 -9.56 -1.21 10.61
C LEU A 58 -9.42 0.24 11.09
N ALA A 59 -10.32 0.70 11.96
CA ALA A 59 -10.25 2.05 12.51
C ALA A 59 -8.96 2.27 13.34
N SER A 60 -8.55 1.28 14.14
CA SER A 60 -7.31 1.37 14.91
C SER A 60 -6.06 1.37 14.02
N SER A 61 -6.04 0.51 12.99
CA SER A 61 -4.97 0.49 11.99
C SER A 61 -4.88 1.82 11.23
N ALA A 62 -6.01 2.34 10.72
CA ALA A 62 -6.04 3.62 10.03
C ALA A 62 -5.53 4.76 10.93
N THR A 63 -5.95 4.81 12.19
CA THR A 63 -5.47 5.80 13.17
C THR A 63 -3.96 5.67 13.39
N ALA A 64 -3.45 4.45 13.53
CA ALA A 64 -2.01 4.21 13.68
C ALA A 64 -1.22 4.69 12.45
N HIS A 65 -1.73 4.44 11.24
CA HIS A 65 -1.13 4.92 9.99
C HIS A 65 -1.10 6.45 9.92
N TYR A 66 -2.23 7.13 10.16
CA TYR A 66 -2.27 8.59 10.17
C TYR A 66 -1.34 9.22 11.21
N CYS A 67 -1.18 8.59 12.39
CA CYS A 67 -0.22 9.04 13.40
C CYS A 67 1.24 8.97 12.91
N VAL A 68 1.60 7.91 12.19
CA VAL A 68 2.95 7.76 11.61
C VAL A 68 3.16 8.80 10.52
N GLU A 69 2.19 8.97 9.61
CA GLU A 69 2.27 9.98 8.55
C GLU A 69 2.41 11.40 9.12
N ALA A 70 1.58 11.76 10.11
CA ALA A 70 1.67 13.06 10.76
C ALA A 70 3.00 13.27 11.49
N ARG A 71 3.63 12.20 12.01
CA ARG A 71 4.97 12.29 12.60
C ARG A 71 6.03 12.55 11.53
N LEU A 72 6.03 11.77 10.46
CA LEU A 72 6.96 11.92 9.35
C LEU A 72 6.83 13.31 8.70
N GLN A 73 5.60 13.81 8.56
CA GLN A 73 5.37 15.16 8.04
C GLN A 73 5.99 16.23 8.95
N ARG A 74 5.83 16.10 10.27
CA ARG A 74 6.49 17.01 11.24
C ARG A 74 8.01 16.90 11.20
N GLU A 75 8.57 15.70 11.05
CA GLU A 75 10.01 15.51 10.89
C GLU A 75 10.53 16.19 9.61
N LEU A 76 9.79 16.06 8.50
CA LEU A 76 10.11 16.77 7.25
C LEU A 76 10.03 18.29 7.41
N ASP A 77 9.00 18.80 8.08
CA ASP A 77 8.82 20.23 8.28
C ASP A 77 9.84 20.81 9.27
N ALA A 78 10.27 20.06 10.29
CA ALA A 78 11.39 20.45 11.15
C ALA A 78 12.70 20.55 10.35
N LEU A 79 13.01 19.55 9.51
CA LEU A 79 14.17 19.61 8.63
C LEU A 79 14.12 20.76 7.62
N ARG A 80 12.92 21.25 7.24
CA ARG A 80 12.77 22.47 6.43
C ARG A 80 13.11 23.73 7.20
N ILE A 81 12.73 23.79 8.48
CA ILE A 81 12.95 24.96 9.33
C ILE A 81 14.42 25.04 9.76
N ASP A 82 15.05 23.90 10.02
CA ASP A 82 16.47 23.81 10.41
C ASP A 82 17.43 24.05 9.23
N LEU A 83 16.92 24.08 8.00
CA LEU A 83 17.67 24.49 6.83
C LEU A 83 17.53 26.01 6.66
N PRO A 84 18.58 26.82 6.91
CA PRO A 84 18.53 28.24 6.63
C PRO A 84 18.32 28.41 5.12
N ALA A 85 17.34 29.24 4.73
CA ALA A 85 17.14 29.60 3.33
C ALA A 85 18.39 30.26 2.70
N ASP A 86 19.32 30.74 3.54
CA ASP A 86 20.59 31.34 3.15
C ASP A 86 21.74 30.83 4.04
N THR A 87 22.31 29.65 3.76
CA THR A 87 23.73 29.41 4.04
C THR A 87 24.36 28.55 2.94
N PRO A 88 25.44 29.00 2.29
CA PRO A 88 26.26 28.13 1.46
C PRO A 88 26.93 27.11 2.38
N SER A 89 26.43 25.88 2.38
CA SER A 89 27.07 24.76 3.07
C SER A 89 28.39 24.42 2.38
N GLU A 90 29.46 25.07 2.84
CA GLU A 90 30.86 24.75 2.53
C GLU A 90 31.28 23.44 3.21
N HIS A 91 30.65 22.30 2.92
CA HIS A 91 31.09 21.03 3.52
C HIS A 91 30.94 19.81 2.62
N TYR A 92 31.07 19.95 1.30
CA TYR A 92 31.49 18.83 0.44
C TYR A 92 32.30 19.38 -0.75
N GLY A 93 33.62 19.18 -0.67
CA GLY A 93 34.56 19.27 -1.78
C GLY A 93 34.45 20.51 -2.67
N LEU A 94 35.27 21.52 -2.38
CA LEU A 94 35.83 22.34 -3.45
C LEU A 94 36.62 21.40 -4.38
N VAL A 95 35.93 20.78 -5.33
CA VAL A 95 36.56 20.41 -6.60
C VAL A 95 36.76 21.76 -7.27
N ASP A 96 38.01 22.19 -7.26
CA ASP A 96 38.50 23.42 -7.87
C ASP A 96 37.87 23.56 -9.27
N GLY A 97 36.88 24.44 -9.36
CA GLY A 97 36.02 24.63 -10.53
C GLY A 97 36.68 25.48 -11.60
N ASP A 98 38.00 25.40 -11.75
CA ASP A 98 38.74 26.23 -12.70
C ASP A 98 38.95 25.56 -14.07
N SER A 99 38.26 24.44 -14.35
CA SER A 99 38.33 23.81 -15.67
C SER A 99 37.11 22.95 -16.04
N MET A 100 35.88 23.46 -15.89
CA MET A 100 34.73 22.86 -16.59
C MET A 100 33.77 23.95 -17.07
N GLY A 101 34.00 24.40 -18.30
CA GLY A 101 33.17 25.41 -18.97
C GLY A 101 31.72 24.93 -19.11
N GLY A 102 30.78 25.71 -18.56
CA GLY A 102 29.36 25.62 -18.90
C GLY A 102 28.47 24.72 -18.02
N GLY A 103 28.87 24.38 -16.79
CA GLY A 103 28.01 23.62 -15.87
C GLY A 103 26.88 24.44 -15.23
N VAL A 104 25.76 23.77 -14.90
CA VAL A 104 24.66 24.34 -14.08
C VAL A 104 24.76 23.78 -12.66
N ILE A 105 24.84 24.67 -11.66
CA ILE A 105 24.81 24.27 -10.25
C ILE A 105 23.35 24.07 -9.83
N ILE A 106 22.97 22.83 -9.53
CA ILE A 106 21.63 22.50 -9.04
C ILE A 106 21.72 22.25 -7.52
N ARG A 107 21.00 23.05 -6.73
CA ARG A 107 20.84 22.85 -5.29
C ARG A 107 19.57 22.06 -5.02
N LEU A 108 19.70 20.82 -4.57
CA LEU A 108 18.58 19.96 -4.18
C LEU A 108 18.37 20.08 -2.66
N PRO A 109 17.19 20.50 -2.17
CA PRO A 109 16.92 20.63 -0.73
C PRO A 109 17.01 19.30 0.04
N TYR A 110 16.83 18.18 -0.66
CA TYR A 110 16.93 16.84 -0.10
C TYR A 110 17.71 15.93 -1.04
N LEU A 111 18.95 15.66 -0.67
CA LEU A 111 19.75 14.65 -1.33
C LEU A 111 19.70 13.37 -0.51
N THR A 112 18.99 12.35 -1.02
CA THR A 112 19.00 11.02 -0.40
C THR A 112 20.32 10.32 -0.68
N THR A 113 20.72 9.36 0.15
CA THR A 113 21.92 8.53 -0.08
C THR A 113 21.91 7.89 -1.47
N ILE A 114 20.73 7.45 -1.94
CA ILE A 114 20.55 6.89 -3.28
C ILE A 114 20.87 7.94 -4.34
N LEU A 115 20.24 9.12 -4.29
CA LEU A 115 20.46 10.18 -5.27
C LEU A 115 21.93 10.66 -5.27
N SER A 116 22.56 10.75 -4.10
CA SER A 116 23.98 11.10 -3.99
C SER A 116 24.87 10.10 -4.74
N VAL A 117 24.64 8.80 -4.51
CA VAL A 117 25.37 7.73 -5.22
C VAL A 117 25.10 7.77 -6.73
N LEU A 118 23.87 8.08 -7.15
CA LEU A 118 23.55 8.18 -8.58
C LEU A 118 24.22 9.36 -9.25
N PHE A 119 24.26 10.54 -8.63
CA PHE A 119 24.97 11.70 -9.20
C PHE A 119 26.48 11.47 -9.23
N ASP A 120 27.04 10.85 -8.20
CA ASP A 120 28.45 10.46 -8.19
C ASP A 120 28.75 9.42 -9.28
N ALA A 121 27.89 8.42 -9.47
CA ALA A 121 28.00 7.46 -10.58
C ALA A 121 27.86 8.14 -11.95
N MET A 122 26.94 9.10 -12.09
CA MET A 122 26.79 9.92 -13.29
C MET A 122 28.08 10.67 -13.61
N HIS A 123 28.64 11.38 -12.63
CA HIS A 123 29.86 12.15 -12.82
C HIS A 123 31.06 11.23 -13.10
N THR A 124 31.29 10.24 -12.25
CA THR A 124 32.50 9.38 -12.36
C THR A 124 32.52 8.46 -13.57
N LEU A 125 31.35 8.00 -14.05
CA LEU A 125 31.28 7.02 -15.14
C LEU A 125 30.91 7.64 -16.48
N TRP A 126 30.26 8.80 -16.49
CA TRP A 126 29.73 9.40 -17.73
C TRP A 126 30.27 10.79 -18.06
N ALA A 127 30.98 11.49 -17.15
CA ALA A 127 31.47 12.84 -17.44
C ALA A 127 32.46 12.90 -18.62
N ASP A 128 33.35 11.90 -18.73
CA ASP A 128 34.37 11.82 -19.79
C ASP A 128 34.02 10.79 -20.88
N CYS A 129 32.73 10.45 -21.01
CA CYS A 129 32.29 9.39 -21.88
C CYS A 129 32.02 9.89 -23.31
N ASP A 130 32.82 9.42 -24.27
CA ASP A 130 32.62 9.64 -25.71
C ASP A 130 31.97 8.41 -26.38
N ASP A 131 31.48 8.57 -27.62
CA ASP A 131 30.87 7.49 -28.43
C ASP A 131 31.76 6.23 -28.55
N GLY A 132 33.08 6.37 -28.43
CA GLY A 132 34.03 5.26 -28.47
C GLY A 132 34.40 4.62 -27.13
N ARG A 133 33.96 5.19 -25.99
CA ARG A 133 34.41 4.79 -24.66
C ARG A 133 33.26 4.66 -23.65
N LEU A 134 32.17 4.03 -24.09
CA LEU A 134 31.02 3.76 -23.23
C LEU A 134 31.39 2.82 -22.07
N PRO A 135 31.04 3.18 -20.81
CA PRO A 135 31.21 2.27 -19.68
C PRO A 135 30.32 1.05 -19.87
N LYS A 136 30.85 -0.13 -19.52
CA LYS A 136 30.06 -1.37 -19.56
C LYS A 136 28.91 -1.26 -18.56
N SER A 137 27.71 -1.63 -19.01
CA SER A 137 26.51 -1.64 -18.17
C SER A 137 26.71 -2.40 -16.86
N SER A 138 27.39 -3.54 -16.89
CA SER A 138 27.65 -4.34 -15.69
C SER A 138 28.55 -3.60 -14.69
N THR A 139 29.56 -2.86 -15.18
CA THR A 139 30.43 -2.05 -14.33
C THR A 139 29.67 -0.93 -13.62
N VAL A 140 28.76 -0.25 -14.33
CA VAL A 140 27.90 0.78 -13.74
C VAL A 140 27.00 0.19 -12.65
N VAL A 141 26.41 -0.97 -12.91
CA VAL A 141 25.53 -1.66 -11.95
C VAL A 141 26.29 -2.07 -10.70
N HIS A 142 27.46 -2.71 -10.85
CA HIS A 142 28.25 -3.14 -9.69
C HIS A 142 28.76 -1.97 -8.85
N ALA A 143 29.16 -0.86 -9.48
CA ALA A 143 29.56 0.35 -8.75
C ALA A 143 28.41 0.92 -7.91
N ILE A 144 27.18 0.92 -8.46
CA ILE A 144 25.98 1.34 -7.73
C ILE A 144 25.66 0.35 -6.60
N ASP A 145 25.72 -0.95 -6.88
CA ASP A 145 25.41 -1.98 -5.88
C ASP A 145 26.38 -1.93 -4.69
N GLU A 146 27.68 -1.79 -4.94
CA GLU A 146 28.70 -1.68 -3.90
C GLU A 146 28.47 -0.44 -3.02
N ARG A 147 28.22 0.72 -3.64
CA ARG A 147 28.00 1.99 -2.91
C ARG A 147 26.68 2.02 -2.15
N LEU A 148 25.65 1.28 -2.60
CA LEU A 148 24.35 1.17 -1.93
C LEU A 148 24.22 -0.06 -1.01
N GLY A 149 25.24 -0.91 -0.93
CA GLY A 149 25.21 -2.16 -0.18
C GLY A 149 24.17 -3.15 -0.69
N LEU A 150 23.85 -3.12 -1.98
CA LEU A 150 22.89 -4.01 -2.62
C LEU A 150 23.53 -5.36 -2.92
N ARG A 151 22.77 -6.44 -2.73
CA ARG A 151 23.23 -7.79 -3.03
C ARG A 151 23.03 -8.11 -4.51
N ALA A 152 24.10 -8.61 -5.14
CA ALA A 152 24.07 -9.19 -6.47
C ALA A 152 23.12 -10.41 -6.53
N GLN A 153 22.67 -10.71 -7.74
CA GLN A 153 21.82 -11.86 -8.01
C GLN A 153 22.63 -13.16 -7.91
N ALA A 154 21.95 -14.29 -7.68
CA ALA A 154 22.60 -15.61 -7.64
C ALA A 154 23.27 -16.01 -8.96
N SER A 155 22.89 -15.36 -10.08
CA SER A 155 23.50 -15.51 -11.41
C SER A 155 24.87 -14.82 -11.56
N GLY A 156 25.32 -14.05 -10.55
CA GLY A 156 26.52 -13.22 -10.65
C GLY A 156 26.27 -11.87 -11.35
N GLU A 157 25.05 -11.62 -11.82
CA GLU A 157 24.63 -10.31 -12.30
C GLU A 157 24.37 -9.35 -11.13
N GLY A 158 24.55 -8.05 -11.38
CA GLY A 158 24.20 -7.04 -10.38
C GLY A 158 22.72 -7.06 -9.99
N SER A 159 22.42 -6.44 -8.85
CA SER A 159 21.09 -6.41 -8.25
C SER A 159 20.05 -5.86 -9.22
N ARG A 160 18.81 -6.36 -9.17
CA ARG A 160 17.71 -5.83 -10.00
C ARG A 160 17.51 -4.32 -9.78
N THR A 161 17.69 -3.88 -8.54
CA THR A 161 17.62 -2.47 -8.17
C THR A 161 18.77 -1.67 -8.77
N GLY A 162 20.01 -2.17 -8.69
CA GLY A 162 21.17 -1.55 -9.34
C GLY A 162 21.05 -1.49 -10.86
N GLN A 163 20.50 -2.53 -11.49
CA GLN A 163 20.19 -2.57 -12.93
C GLN A 163 19.20 -1.46 -13.31
N ALA A 164 18.11 -1.30 -12.55
CA ALA A 164 17.12 -0.25 -12.79
C ALA A 164 17.75 1.15 -12.67
N TYR A 165 18.56 1.38 -11.63
CA TYR A 165 19.26 2.64 -11.44
C TYR A 165 20.30 2.92 -12.52
N ALA A 166 21.12 1.94 -12.89
CA ALA A 166 22.10 2.09 -13.96
C ALA A 166 21.44 2.43 -15.29
N SER A 167 20.25 1.86 -15.56
CA SER A 167 19.47 2.20 -16.76
C SER A 167 18.93 3.64 -16.72
N ALA A 168 18.46 4.09 -15.55
CA ALA A 168 17.89 5.43 -15.37
C ALA A 168 18.91 6.56 -15.60
N ILE A 169 20.18 6.35 -15.20
CA ILE A 169 21.23 7.37 -15.31
C ILE A 169 21.96 7.38 -16.67
N ARG A 170 21.61 6.48 -17.60
CA ARG A 170 22.22 6.47 -18.94
C ARG A 170 21.89 7.77 -19.68
N PRO A 171 22.88 8.43 -20.31
CA PRO A 171 22.63 9.56 -21.19
C PRO A 171 21.73 9.18 -22.36
N ASP A 172 20.90 10.12 -22.81
CA ASP A 172 19.88 9.83 -23.83
C ASP A 172 20.49 9.53 -25.21
N TRP A 173 21.63 10.14 -25.55
CA TRP A 173 22.36 9.85 -26.79
C TRP A 173 22.85 8.39 -26.85
N VAL A 174 23.16 7.76 -25.71
CA VAL A 174 23.52 6.33 -25.62
C VAL A 174 22.30 5.45 -25.88
N LYS A 175 21.13 5.83 -25.34
CA LYS A 175 19.87 5.09 -25.54
C LYS A 175 19.44 5.15 -27.01
N ASP A 176 19.61 6.30 -27.65
CA ASP A 176 19.25 6.50 -29.05
C ASP A 176 20.14 5.68 -30.00
N ALA A 177 21.43 5.52 -29.68
CA ALA A 177 22.34 4.66 -30.44
C ALA A 177 21.95 3.17 -30.34
N ASP A 178 21.61 2.68 -29.15
CA ASP A 178 21.13 1.31 -28.92
C ASP A 178 19.85 1.00 -29.70
N ASN A 179 18.95 1.99 -29.82
CA ASN A 179 17.68 1.84 -30.56
C ASN A 179 17.87 1.82 -32.09
N ARG A 180 18.85 2.58 -32.61
CA ARG A 180 19.19 2.61 -34.05
C ARG A 180 19.87 1.33 -34.54
N LEU A 181 20.58 0.62 -33.66
CA LEU A 181 21.18 -0.69 -33.98
C LEU A 181 20.14 -1.83 -34.06
N ARG A 182 18.89 -1.59 -33.62
CA ARG A 182 17.80 -2.57 -33.60
C ARG A 182 16.74 -2.36 -34.69
N SER A 183 16.86 -1.32 -35.51
CA SER A 183 16.02 -1.06 -36.70
C SER A 183 16.72 -1.50 -37.99
#